data_AF-A0A174NGP2-F1
#
_entry.id   AF-A0A174NGP2-F1
#
_cell.length_a   1.000
_cell.length_b   1.000
_cell.length_c   1.000
_cell.angle_alpha   90.00
_cell.angle_beta   90.00
_cell.angle_gamma   90.00
#
_symmetry.space_group_name_H-M   'P 1'
#
loop_
_entity.id
_entity.type
_entity.pdbx_description
1 polymer ?
#
loop_
_entity_poly.entity_id
_entity_poly.type
_entity_poly.pdbx_seq_one_letter_code
_entity_poly.pdbx_strand_id
1 'polypeptide(L)'
;MKKYIYILLTFCLLISCMEDPTAGVVVPKYTPSTENPGGPGEEPGDGLIDPAEPLDRGFIHLKGRELKSLNSISITGLNDGEKVILSTLAGLAARVTGDQVYINEGGPSSVWLKQMQNKYGIPVNTYNALAPLVQHYVETGVIKGYIVYTPYSEGQSHSINVATSLCGLLRGIAVPESLVDKVKAMGVTTELMDVRSYDEKWLYENYKDQLDKSLAADMKPEIFHHLRDYITMTNAFAFYDYNARRDWSWRTSILKDLDKGAYCFGYYDLDEWGMVNNASQLGVSMLPTDQAANLATLSSIYDTTGLKQRPATKEVVTEENVHYVTFLVSDGDNIAFNLWGQQGYMDHDLHGQFPLGYTISPSLYDLAPAALRWYYENSKEGDYFVAGPSGSSYIFPSKMSDADLDDYLAKLNEYVDKSGLNICNILDQKIMDNPKVYNKYLAQPNIDAIFYTGYGEKGDGRIKFSDNGKPVIEQRSVLWEGIDGGSNRGEESTVISQINSRSANPHSADGYTFVFVHCWTKNQQSIKTVIDGLNDNVRVVPVDQFVQLVKQNLGPK
;
A
#
# COMPACT_ATOMS: atom_id res chain seq x y z
N MET A 1 10.64 5.39 68.93
CA MET A 1 9.23 5.13 68.54
C MET A 1 8.94 5.83 67.21
N LYS A 2 9.35 5.20 66.11
CA LYS A 2 8.47 4.51 65.15
C LYS A 2 7.39 5.41 64.50
N LYS A 3 7.84 6.47 63.80
CA LYS A 3 7.23 6.96 62.55
C LYS A 3 8.04 8.03 61.79
N TYR A 4 9.23 8.42 62.28
CA TYR A 4 10.12 9.39 61.60
C TYR A 4 11.49 8.81 61.17
N ILE A 5 11.67 7.49 61.19
CA ILE A 5 12.93 6.82 60.79
C ILE A 5 12.86 6.19 59.38
N TYR A 6 11.67 6.14 58.75
CA TYR A 6 11.49 5.49 57.44
C TYR A 6 11.56 6.43 56.22
N ILE A 7 11.74 7.73 56.42
CA ILE A 7 11.85 8.70 55.30
C ILE A 7 13.30 9.16 55.08
N LEU A 8 14.18 9.01 56.08
CA LEU A 8 15.61 9.31 55.90
C LEU A 8 16.43 8.14 55.34
N LEU A 9 15.92 6.91 55.41
CA LEU A 9 16.63 5.71 54.93
C LEU A 9 16.38 5.41 53.44
N THR A 10 15.34 5.98 52.83
CA THR A 10 15.09 5.85 51.39
C THR A 10 15.82 6.93 50.58
N PHE A 11 16.25 8.03 51.20
CA PHE A 11 17.01 9.09 50.53
C PHE A 11 18.53 8.81 50.50
N CYS A 12 19.06 8.03 51.44
CA CYS A 12 20.47 7.62 51.44
C CYS A 12 20.78 6.38 50.57
N LEU A 13 19.77 5.66 50.08
CA LEU A 13 19.95 4.53 49.15
C LEU A 13 19.77 4.92 47.66
N LEU A 14 19.37 6.16 47.38
CA LEU A 14 19.27 6.73 46.03
C LEU A 14 20.50 7.54 45.60
N ILE A 15 21.52 7.66 46.46
CA ILE A 15 22.77 8.41 46.17
C ILE A 15 23.99 7.48 46.00
N SER A 16 23.84 6.15 46.18
CA SER A 16 24.95 5.19 46.03
C SER A 16 24.84 4.23 44.84
N CYS A 17 23.97 4.50 43.85
CA CYS A 17 23.95 3.77 42.58
C CYS A 17 23.95 4.72 41.37
N MET A 18 24.69 5.82 41.45
CA MET A 18 25.08 6.61 40.27
C MET A 18 26.56 6.40 40.00
N GLU A 19 26.92 5.19 39.58
CA GLU A 19 28.11 5.02 38.75
C GLU A 19 27.66 5.12 37.30
N ASP A 20 28.17 6.15 36.64
CA ASP A 20 28.03 6.39 35.20
C ASP A 20 28.65 5.22 34.42
N PRO A 21 27.86 4.43 33.65
CA PRO A 21 28.39 3.31 32.88
C PRO A 21 29.25 3.75 31.67
N THR A 22 29.51 5.05 31.51
CA THR A 22 30.34 5.60 30.43
C THR A 22 31.72 6.12 30.89
N ALA A 23 32.06 5.97 32.17
CA ALA A 23 33.36 6.33 32.71
C ALA A 23 34.50 5.45 32.13
N GLY A 24 35.00 5.82 30.95
CA GLY A 24 36.14 5.17 30.29
C GLY A 24 36.04 5.01 28.78
N VAL A 25 34.90 5.35 28.15
CA VAL A 25 34.77 5.26 26.69
C VAL A 25 35.25 6.56 26.05
N VAL A 26 36.43 6.52 25.44
CA VAL A 26 36.93 7.60 24.57
C VAL A 26 36.15 7.56 23.26
N VAL A 27 35.12 8.39 23.14
CA VAL A 27 34.43 8.65 21.87
C VAL A 27 35.35 9.52 20.99
N PRO A 28 35.73 9.10 19.77
CA PRO A 28 36.53 9.94 18.89
C PRO A 28 35.76 11.22 18.53
N LYS A 29 36.38 12.38 18.76
CA LYS A 29 35.83 13.67 18.29
C LYS A 29 35.89 13.73 16.77
N TYR A 30 34.71 13.77 16.13
CA TYR A 30 34.60 14.20 14.74
C TYR A 30 35.07 15.66 14.63
N THR A 31 36.13 15.88 13.86
CA THR A 31 36.60 17.21 13.47
C THR A 31 36.35 17.35 11.97
N PRO A 32 35.58 18.36 11.51
CA PRO A 32 35.39 18.57 10.08
C PRO A 32 36.70 19.12 9.50
N SER A 33 37.46 18.28 8.81
CA SER A 33 38.63 18.72 8.05
C SER A 33 38.16 19.40 6.76
N THR A 34 38.33 20.71 6.71
CA THR A 34 38.49 21.44 5.46
C THR A 34 39.95 21.27 5.04
N GLU A 35 40.18 20.46 3.99
CA GLU A 35 41.24 20.63 2.98
C GLU A 35 41.41 19.35 2.14
N ASN A 36 41.32 19.51 0.82
CA ASN A 36 41.71 18.53 -0.20
C ASN A 36 43.24 18.43 -0.26
N PRO A 37 43.79 17.20 -0.31
CA PRO A 37 44.97 16.92 -1.13
C PRO A 37 44.67 15.75 -2.07
N GLY A 38 44.87 15.97 -3.37
CA GLY A 38 44.55 15.00 -4.42
C GLY A 38 45.46 13.77 -4.45
N GLY A 39 44.84 12.63 -4.79
CA GLY A 39 45.38 11.39 -5.38
C GLY A 39 46.32 10.55 -4.51
N PRO A 40 46.18 9.21 -4.43
CA PRO A 40 46.18 8.35 -5.63
C PRO A 40 45.23 7.13 -5.61
N GLY A 41 44.77 6.71 -6.80
CA GLY A 41 44.25 5.36 -7.07
C GLY A 41 42.86 5.07 -6.52
N GLU A 42 41.81 5.43 -7.28
CA GLU A 42 40.51 4.79 -7.13
C GLU A 42 40.69 3.30 -7.42
N GLU A 43 40.63 2.47 -6.38
CA GLU A 43 40.21 1.09 -6.55
C GLU A 43 38.87 1.12 -7.29
N PRO A 44 38.65 0.26 -8.30
CA PRO A 44 37.37 0.24 -8.99
C PRO A 44 36.31 -0.18 -7.98
N GLY A 45 35.56 0.80 -7.44
CA GLY A 45 34.48 0.53 -6.50
C GLY A 45 33.48 -0.46 -7.11
N ASP A 46 32.82 -1.25 -6.26
CA ASP A 46 31.93 -2.38 -6.59
C ASP A 46 30.77 -2.04 -7.57
N GLY A 47 30.65 -0.79 -8.04
CA GLY A 47 29.55 -0.30 -8.87
C GLY A 47 28.24 -0.14 -8.11
N LEU A 48 28.27 -0.29 -6.78
CA LEU A 48 27.13 -0.18 -5.87
C LEU A 48 27.07 1.21 -5.23
N ILE A 49 25.87 1.70 -4.99
CA ILE A 49 25.64 2.89 -4.17
C ILE A 49 25.80 2.52 -2.70
N ASP A 50 26.39 3.41 -1.91
CA ASP A 50 26.56 3.21 -0.46
C ASP A 50 25.19 2.96 0.21
N PRO A 51 25.01 1.84 0.94
CA PRO A 51 23.75 1.58 1.65
C PRO A 51 23.41 2.62 2.72
N ALA A 52 24.37 3.42 3.21
CA ALA A 52 24.11 4.54 4.12
C ALA A 52 23.49 5.75 3.41
N GLU A 53 23.64 5.85 2.09
CA GLU A 53 22.99 6.92 1.32
C GLU A 53 21.46 6.75 1.40
N PRO A 54 20.71 7.85 1.62
CA PRO A 54 19.26 7.81 1.64
C PRO A 54 18.72 7.35 0.29
N LEU A 55 17.55 6.70 0.31
CA LEU A 55 16.79 6.42 -0.90
C LEU A 55 16.20 7.71 -1.45
N ASP A 56 16.08 7.78 -2.77
CA ASP A 56 15.24 8.77 -3.40
C ASP A 56 13.76 8.54 -3.04
N ARG A 57 13.00 9.62 -3.08
CA ARG A 57 11.56 9.60 -2.89
C ARG A 57 10.89 10.08 -4.17
N GLY A 58 9.82 9.38 -4.57
CA GLY A 58 8.85 9.93 -5.51
C GLY A 58 8.13 11.14 -4.92
N PHE A 59 6.90 11.41 -5.36
CA PHE A 59 6.15 12.48 -4.69
C PHE A 59 5.77 12.09 -3.25
N ILE A 60 5.55 10.80 -3.01
CA ILE A 60 5.06 10.25 -1.76
C ILE A 60 6.01 9.20 -1.19
N HIS A 61 6.36 8.18 -1.98
CA HIS A 61 6.97 6.94 -1.49
C HIS A 61 8.46 6.86 -1.80
N LEU A 62 9.21 6.19 -0.92
CA LEU A 62 10.60 5.84 -1.17
C LEU A 62 10.68 4.91 -2.39
N LYS A 63 11.72 5.06 -3.20
CA LYS A 63 11.91 4.28 -4.42
C LYS A 63 13.29 3.64 -4.41
N GLY A 64 13.38 2.43 -4.93
CA GLY A 64 14.67 1.77 -5.14
C GLY A 64 15.54 2.54 -6.13
N ARG A 65 16.82 2.17 -6.21
CA ARG A 65 17.76 2.75 -7.19
C ARG A 65 17.25 2.49 -8.60
N GLU A 66 17.43 3.46 -9.50
CA GLU A 66 16.86 3.41 -10.84
C GLU A 66 17.13 2.07 -11.54
N LEU A 67 16.07 1.40 -11.98
CA LEU A 67 16.11 0.05 -12.54
C LEU A 67 16.90 0.01 -13.85
N LYS A 68 17.85 -0.92 -13.97
CA LYS A 68 18.69 -1.13 -15.17
C LYS A 68 18.62 -2.55 -15.72
N SER A 69 18.40 -3.55 -14.87
CA SER A 69 18.23 -4.95 -15.28
C SER A 69 17.37 -5.70 -14.27
N LEU A 70 16.73 -6.77 -14.74
CA LEU A 70 15.86 -7.64 -13.94
C LEU A 70 16.37 -9.07 -13.95
N ASN A 71 16.67 -9.62 -12.78
CA ASN A 71 16.98 -11.02 -12.56
C ASN A 71 15.71 -11.74 -12.09
N SER A 72 14.99 -12.31 -13.06
CA SER A 72 13.70 -12.95 -12.82
C SER A 72 13.86 -14.42 -12.44
N ILE A 73 13.17 -14.86 -11.39
CA ILE A 73 13.10 -16.24 -10.94
C ILE A 73 11.64 -16.64 -10.69
N SER A 74 11.28 -17.88 -11.01
CA SER A 74 9.94 -18.41 -10.70
C SER A 74 9.81 -18.70 -9.21
N ILE A 75 8.66 -18.38 -8.63
CA ILE A 75 8.32 -18.76 -7.25
C ILE A 75 8.10 -20.27 -7.09
N THR A 76 7.84 -20.98 -8.19
CA THR A 76 7.45 -22.39 -8.19
C THR A 76 8.58 -23.27 -7.62
N GLY A 77 8.26 -24.11 -6.63
CA GLY A 77 9.20 -25.07 -6.05
C GLY A 77 10.07 -24.52 -4.92
N LEU A 78 9.97 -23.23 -4.59
CA LEU A 78 10.64 -22.64 -3.43
C LEU A 78 9.85 -22.92 -2.15
N ASN A 79 10.54 -23.36 -1.09
CA ASN A 79 9.96 -23.46 0.25
C ASN A 79 9.88 -22.10 0.95
N ASP A 80 9.27 -22.04 2.13
CA ASP A 80 9.00 -20.79 2.83
C ASP A 80 10.28 -20.03 3.25
N GLY A 81 11.34 -20.74 3.65
CA GLY A 81 12.63 -20.12 3.93
C GLY A 81 13.30 -19.55 2.69
N GLU A 82 13.21 -20.25 1.56
CA GLU A 82 13.74 -19.78 0.27
C GLU A 82 13.01 -18.54 -0.24
N LYS A 83 11.70 -18.45 0.01
CA LYS A 83 10.88 -17.26 -0.27
C LYS A 83 11.37 -16.04 0.53
N VAL A 84 11.68 -16.21 1.81
CA VAL A 84 12.22 -15.13 2.67
C VAL A 84 13.60 -14.69 2.21
N ILE A 85 14.48 -15.64 1.87
CA ILE A 85 15.80 -15.35 1.29
C ILE A 85 15.64 -14.49 0.04
N LEU A 86 14.75 -14.89 -0.86
CA LEU A 86 14.55 -14.23 -2.14
C LEU A 86 14.00 -12.80 -1.98
N SER A 87 13.01 -12.59 -1.12
CA SER A 87 12.43 -11.26 -0.93
C SER A 87 13.39 -10.30 -0.21
N THR A 88 14.09 -10.77 0.84
CA THR A 88 15.08 -9.91 1.51
C THR A 88 16.24 -9.57 0.58
N LEU A 89 16.69 -10.51 -0.26
CA LEU A 89 17.66 -10.25 -1.32
C LEU A 89 17.19 -9.18 -2.32
N ALA A 90 15.92 -9.24 -2.76
CA ALA A 90 15.35 -8.23 -3.64
C ALA A 90 15.45 -6.82 -3.03
N GLY A 91 15.14 -6.69 -1.74
CA GLY A 91 15.29 -5.44 -1.00
C GLY A 91 16.74 -4.96 -0.88
N LEU A 92 17.68 -5.88 -0.63
CA LEU A 92 19.11 -5.55 -0.57
C LEU A 92 19.59 -4.96 -1.90
N ALA A 93 19.24 -5.59 -3.02
CA ALA A 93 19.63 -5.16 -4.35
C ALA A 93 19.02 -3.79 -4.68
N ALA A 94 17.71 -3.61 -4.49
CA ALA A 94 17.01 -2.37 -4.81
C ALA A 94 17.54 -1.15 -4.03
N ARG A 95 18.16 -1.34 -2.86
CA ARG A 95 18.78 -0.25 -2.09
C ARG A 95 20.09 0.27 -2.69
N VAL A 96 20.86 -0.58 -3.39
CA VAL A 96 22.25 -0.27 -3.77
C VAL A 96 22.55 -0.37 -5.26
N THR A 97 21.66 -0.95 -6.06
CA THR A 97 21.90 -1.15 -7.50
C THR A 97 20.62 -1.15 -8.33
N GLY A 98 20.76 -0.83 -9.62
CA GLY A 98 19.71 -1.00 -10.63
C GLY A 98 19.59 -2.44 -11.18
N ASP A 99 20.48 -3.35 -10.78
CA ASP A 99 20.40 -4.78 -11.12
C ASP A 99 19.56 -5.52 -10.07
N GLN A 100 18.27 -5.72 -10.35
CA GLN A 100 17.28 -6.04 -9.31
C GLN A 100 16.57 -7.37 -9.54
N VAL A 101 16.07 -7.96 -8.46
CA VAL A 101 15.36 -9.24 -8.47
C VAL A 101 13.91 -9.06 -8.89
N TYR A 102 13.37 -10.00 -9.67
CA TYR A 102 11.94 -10.09 -9.93
C TYR A 102 11.41 -11.50 -9.62
N ILE A 103 10.54 -11.59 -8.62
CA ILE A 103 9.83 -12.82 -8.25
C ILE A 103 8.64 -12.98 -9.20
N ASN A 104 8.78 -13.87 -10.19
CA ASN A 104 7.74 -14.13 -11.17
C ASN A 104 6.81 -15.24 -10.69
N GLU A 105 5.57 -14.86 -10.40
CA GLU A 105 4.52 -15.76 -9.90
C GLU A 105 3.59 -16.26 -11.01
N GLY A 106 3.88 -15.92 -12.27
CA GLY A 106 2.97 -16.12 -13.40
C GLY A 106 1.85 -15.08 -13.42
N GLY A 107 0.80 -15.34 -14.23
CA GLY A 107 -0.40 -14.50 -14.26
C GLY A 107 -0.11 -12.98 -14.35
N PRO A 108 -0.72 -12.15 -13.47
CA PRO A 108 -0.47 -10.70 -13.40
C PRO A 108 1.00 -10.32 -13.20
N SER A 109 1.76 -11.07 -12.39
CA SER A 109 3.21 -10.81 -12.19
C SER A 109 3.99 -10.87 -13.52
N SER A 110 3.66 -11.82 -14.39
CA SER A 110 4.25 -11.87 -15.74
C SER A 110 3.85 -10.68 -16.63
N VAL A 111 2.66 -10.10 -16.45
CA VAL A 111 2.23 -8.89 -17.16
C VAL A 111 3.12 -7.70 -16.79
N TRP A 112 3.36 -7.48 -15.49
CA TRP A 112 4.21 -6.37 -15.03
C TRP A 112 5.66 -6.53 -15.49
N LEU A 113 6.21 -7.75 -15.41
CA LEU A 113 7.53 -8.06 -15.95
C LEU A 113 7.63 -7.67 -17.43
N LYS A 114 6.66 -8.12 -18.24
CA LYS A 114 6.62 -7.80 -19.68
C LYS A 114 6.41 -6.32 -19.96
N GLN A 115 5.62 -5.63 -19.14
CA GLN A 115 5.41 -4.20 -19.28
C GLN A 115 6.71 -3.43 -19.04
N MET A 116 7.49 -3.80 -18.01
CA MET A 116 8.83 -3.23 -17.77
C MET A 116 9.78 -3.48 -18.94
N GLN A 117 9.80 -4.71 -19.47
CA GLN A 117 10.60 -5.05 -20.66
C GLN A 117 10.22 -4.19 -21.88
N ASN A 118 8.94 -4.13 -22.20
CA ASN A 118 8.46 -3.61 -23.47
C ASN A 118 8.38 -2.07 -23.49
N LYS A 119 8.01 -1.44 -22.37
CA LYS A 119 7.78 0.01 -22.31
C LYS A 119 8.99 0.80 -21.84
N TYR A 120 9.86 0.16 -21.06
CA TYR A 120 11.03 0.81 -20.45
C TYR A 120 12.35 0.19 -20.92
N GLY A 121 12.30 -0.82 -21.80
CA GLY A 121 13.50 -1.43 -22.39
C GLY A 121 14.35 -2.21 -21.39
N ILE A 122 13.80 -2.63 -20.25
CA ILE A 122 14.57 -3.28 -19.19
C ILE A 122 14.96 -4.71 -19.62
N PRO A 123 16.27 -5.04 -19.70
CA PRO A 123 16.71 -6.40 -19.98
C PRO A 123 16.35 -7.33 -18.81
N VAL A 124 15.95 -8.57 -19.15
CA VAL A 124 15.60 -9.60 -18.16
C VAL A 124 16.49 -10.82 -18.34
N ASN A 125 17.16 -11.19 -17.26
CA ASN A 125 17.87 -12.47 -17.11
C ASN A 125 16.97 -13.43 -16.34
N THR A 126 16.80 -14.66 -16.83
CA THR A 126 15.98 -15.67 -16.13
C THR A 126 16.87 -16.66 -15.39
N TYR A 127 16.63 -16.81 -14.09
CA TYR A 127 17.27 -17.80 -13.23
C TYR A 127 16.30 -18.94 -12.96
N ASN A 128 16.77 -20.18 -13.17
CA ASN A 128 15.96 -21.40 -13.00
C ASN A 128 16.02 -21.96 -11.57
N ALA A 129 16.89 -21.44 -10.71
CA ALA A 129 17.09 -21.88 -9.34
C ALA A 129 17.63 -20.73 -8.46
N LEU A 130 17.38 -20.84 -7.16
CA LEU A 130 17.80 -19.81 -6.19
C LEU A 130 19.34 -19.72 -6.05
N ALA A 131 20.03 -20.86 -6.07
CA ALA A 131 21.48 -20.91 -5.88
C ALA A 131 22.29 -20.01 -6.84
N PRO A 132 22.13 -20.09 -8.17
CA PRO A 132 22.86 -19.20 -9.09
C PRO A 132 22.47 -17.73 -8.94
N LEU A 133 21.24 -17.43 -8.53
CA LEU A 133 20.80 -16.05 -8.29
C LEU A 133 21.46 -15.47 -7.03
N VAL A 134 21.50 -16.23 -5.94
CA VAL A 134 22.19 -15.83 -4.71
C VAL A 134 23.69 -15.64 -4.98
N GLN A 135 24.32 -16.60 -5.66
CA GLN A 135 25.74 -16.53 -6.02
C GLN A 135 26.05 -15.28 -6.87
N HIS A 136 25.20 -14.92 -7.83
CA HIS A 136 25.32 -13.67 -8.60
C HIS A 136 25.41 -12.44 -7.68
N TYR A 137 24.54 -12.34 -6.67
CA TYR A 137 24.55 -11.21 -5.74
C TYR A 137 25.62 -11.28 -4.64
N VAL A 138 26.26 -12.43 -4.45
CA VAL A 138 27.53 -12.53 -3.71
C VAL A 138 28.65 -11.94 -4.56
N GLU A 139 28.74 -12.32 -5.84
CA GLU A 139 29.78 -11.88 -6.78
C GLU A 139 29.72 -10.38 -7.08
N THR A 140 28.52 -9.79 -7.15
CA THR A 140 28.35 -8.33 -7.31
C THR A 140 28.54 -7.55 -6.01
N GLY A 141 28.79 -8.22 -4.88
CA GLY A 141 29.04 -7.60 -3.58
C GLY A 141 27.80 -7.09 -2.86
N VAL A 142 26.59 -7.38 -3.34
CA VAL A 142 25.33 -6.95 -2.69
C VAL A 142 25.09 -7.68 -1.36
N ILE A 143 25.34 -9.00 -1.32
CA ILE A 143 25.20 -9.84 -0.12
C ILE A 143 26.51 -9.84 0.66
N LYS A 144 26.48 -9.43 1.93
CA LYS A 144 27.65 -9.48 2.83
C LYS A 144 27.60 -10.63 3.85
N GLY A 145 26.47 -11.31 3.98
CA GLY A 145 26.28 -12.47 4.86
C GLY A 145 24.82 -12.83 5.06
N TYR A 146 24.52 -13.58 6.13
CA TYR A 146 23.15 -13.96 6.50
C TYR A 146 22.81 -13.56 7.94
N ILE A 147 21.52 -13.36 8.20
CA ILE A 147 20.95 -13.17 9.54
C ILE A 147 20.06 -14.39 9.82
N VAL A 148 20.42 -15.17 10.84
CA VAL A 148 19.70 -16.42 11.15
C VAL A 148 18.51 -16.15 12.07
N TYR A 149 17.35 -16.73 11.74
CA TYR A 149 16.11 -16.59 12.51
C TYR A 149 15.39 -17.94 12.74
N THR A 150 14.41 -17.94 13.64
CA THR A 150 13.52 -19.08 13.93
C THR A 150 12.15 -18.82 13.30
N PRO A 151 11.61 -19.74 12.47
CA PRO A 151 10.32 -19.55 11.82
C PRO A 151 9.15 -19.51 12.83
N TYR A 152 8.06 -18.85 12.49
CA TYR A 152 6.88 -18.75 13.36
C TYR A 152 6.29 -20.12 13.73
N SER A 153 6.38 -21.11 12.83
CA SER A 153 5.99 -22.49 13.09
C SER A 153 6.68 -23.12 14.31
N GLU A 154 7.80 -22.55 14.74
CA GLU A 154 8.55 -22.95 15.93
C GLU A 154 8.32 -21.95 17.06
N GLY A 155 7.41 -22.29 17.97
CA GLY A 155 7.16 -21.50 19.18
C GLY A 155 6.55 -20.12 18.94
N GLN A 156 5.93 -19.88 17.77
CA GLN A 156 5.37 -18.58 17.39
C GLN A 156 6.43 -17.47 17.40
N SER A 157 7.66 -17.78 17.00
CA SER A 157 8.75 -16.80 16.97
C SER A 157 8.47 -15.68 15.96
N HIS A 158 8.71 -14.45 16.38
CA HIS A 158 8.64 -13.26 15.51
C HIS A 158 10.02 -12.87 14.94
N SER A 159 11.06 -13.66 15.19
CA SER A 159 12.44 -13.33 14.80
C SER A 159 12.63 -13.15 13.28
N ILE A 160 11.72 -13.67 12.45
CA ILE A 160 11.67 -13.36 11.01
C ILE A 160 11.49 -11.86 10.72
N ASN A 161 10.66 -11.15 11.48
CA ASN A 161 10.44 -9.71 11.33
C ASN A 161 11.66 -8.92 11.81
N VAL A 162 12.31 -9.39 12.87
CA VAL A 162 13.60 -8.86 13.37
C VAL A 162 14.67 -8.96 12.28
N ALA A 163 14.86 -10.16 11.72
CA ALA A 163 15.81 -10.39 10.64
C ALA A 163 15.52 -9.50 9.43
N THR A 164 14.25 -9.44 8.99
CA THR A 164 13.84 -8.63 7.82
C THR A 164 14.23 -7.16 7.96
N SER A 165 13.95 -6.54 9.12
CA SER A 165 14.25 -5.12 9.34
C SER A 165 15.76 -4.84 9.44
N LEU A 166 16.54 -5.83 9.90
CA LEU A 166 18.00 -5.73 10.02
C LEU A 166 18.74 -6.04 8.70
N CYS A 167 18.11 -6.73 7.76
CA CYS A 167 18.71 -7.11 6.48
C CYS A 167 19.35 -5.90 5.77
N GLY A 168 18.61 -4.79 5.63
CA GLY A 168 19.07 -3.60 4.93
C GLY A 168 20.22 -2.88 5.64
N LEU A 169 20.22 -2.90 6.98
CA LEU A 169 21.26 -2.29 7.83
C LEU A 169 22.57 -3.10 7.82
N LEU A 170 22.47 -4.42 7.96
CA LEU A 170 23.64 -5.31 8.06
C LEU A 170 24.08 -5.88 6.71
N ARG A 171 23.34 -5.59 5.63
CA ARG A 171 23.59 -6.10 4.27
C ARG A 171 23.55 -7.63 4.18
N GLY A 172 22.59 -8.22 4.90
CA GLY A 172 22.42 -9.67 5.02
C GLY A 172 21.08 -10.18 4.52
N ILE A 173 21.04 -11.39 3.99
CA ILE A 173 19.76 -12.09 3.71
C ILE A 173 19.22 -12.74 4.98
N ALA A 174 17.90 -12.75 5.17
CA ALA A 174 17.27 -13.46 6.30
C ALA A 174 17.16 -14.96 5.97
N VAL A 175 17.63 -15.82 6.87
CA VAL A 175 17.74 -17.26 6.65
C VAL A 175 17.21 -18.03 7.87
N PRO A 176 16.25 -18.95 7.73
CA PRO A 176 15.87 -19.81 8.85
C PRO A 176 17.02 -20.78 9.14
N GLU A 177 17.18 -21.17 10.40
CA GLU A 177 18.28 -22.07 10.84
C GLU A 177 18.46 -23.31 9.94
N SER A 178 17.36 -23.91 9.50
CA SER A 178 17.35 -25.11 8.64
C SER A 178 17.98 -24.91 7.24
N LEU A 179 18.17 -23.68 6.79
CA LEU A 179 18.74 -23.34 5.48
C LEU A 179 20.16 -22.73 5.56
N VAL A 180 20.75 -22.63 6.74
CA VAL A 180 22.09 -22.03 6.92
C VAL A 180 23.15 -22.76 6.07
N ASP A 181 23.23 -24.08 6.13
CA ASP A 181 24.20 -24.84 5.32
C ASP A 181 23.94 -24.69 3.82
N LYS A 182 22.65 -24.56 3.44
CA LYS A 182 22.25 -24.36 2.05
C LYS A 182 22.75 -23.03 1.49
N VAL A 183 22.61 -21.93 2.24
CA VAL A 183 23.10 -20.60 1.80
C VAL A 183 24.62 -20.50 1.85
N LYS A 184 25.29 -21.19 2.79
CA LYS A 184 26.76 -21.30 2.80
C LYS A 184 27.27 -21.97 1.53
N ALA A 185 26.58 -23.00 1.04
CA ALA A 185 26.89 -23.64 -0.24
C ALA A 185 26.62 -22.73 -1.47
N MET A 186 25.83 -21.67 -1.32
CA MET A 186 25.60 -20.62 -2.33
C MET A 186 26.58 -19.43 -2.19
N GLY A 187 27.63 -19.55 -1.38
CA GLY A 187 28.64 -18.51 -1.18
C GLY A 187 28.39 -17.56 -0.01
N VAL A 188 27.23 -17.63 0.67
CA VAL A 188 26.88 -16.75 1.80
C VAL A 188 27.39 -17.36 3.11
N THR A 189 28.68 -17.16 3.40
CA THR A 189 29.37 -17.91 4.46
C THR A 189 29.38 -17.23 5.84
N THR A 190 29.29 -15.90 5.88
CA THR A 190 29.38 -15.08 7.09
C THR A 190 28.02 -14.96 7.79
N GLU A 191 27.97 -15.34 9.06
CA GLU A 191 26.86 -15.00 9.95
C GLU A 191 27.04 -13.56 10.44
N LEU A 192 26.07 -12.70 10.13
CA LEU A 192 26.10 -11.29 10.54
C LEU A 192 25.47 -11.10 11.91
N MET A 193 24.40 -11.86 12.18
CA MET A 193 23.70 -11.84 13.47
C MET A 193 22.83 -13.09 13.62
N ASP A 194 22.75 -13.59 14.85
CA ASP A 194 21.76 -14.56 15.27
C ASP A 194 20.64 -13.82 16.02
N VAL A 195 19.42 -13.86 15.47
CA VAL A 195 18.26 -13.20 16.06
C VAL A 195 17.17 -14.18 16.49
N ARG A 196 17.45 -15.48 16.51
CA ARG A 196 16.47 -16.55 16.82
C ARG A 196 15.70 -16.33 18.13
N SER A 197 16.34 -15.73 19.13
CA SER A 197 15.77 -15.47 20.46
C SER A 197 15.08 -14.11 20.62
N TYR A 198 15.04 -13.27 19.58
CA TYR A 198 14.57 -11.89 19.69
C TYR A 198 13.18 -11.69 19.08
N ASP A 199 12.45 -10.73 19.63
CA ASP A 199 11.19 -10.22 19.11
C ASP A 199 11.36 -8.77 18.63
N GLU A 200 10.28 -8.18 18.10
CA GLU A 200 10.38 -6.85 17.53
C GLU A 200 10.43 -5.74 18.59
N LYS A 201 10.14 -6.04 19.87
CA LYS A 201 10.42 -5.10 20.97
C LYS A 201 11.93 -4.95 21.19
N TRP A 202 12.65 -6.06 21.24
CA TRP A 202 14.12 -6.04 21.27
C TRP A 202 14.69 -5.26 20.09
N LEU A 203 14.17 -5.49 18.89
CA LEU A 203 14.60 -4.74 17.70
C LEU A 203 14.39 -3.24 17.89
N TYR A 204 13.19 -2.83 18.33
CA TYR A 204 12.87 -1.42 18.50
C TYR A 204 13.75 -0.75 19.57
N GLU A 205 13.99 -1.42 20.70
CA GLU A 205 14.84 -0.90 21.78
C GLU A 205 16.30 -0.68 21.35
N ASN A 206 16.83 -1.53 20.46
CA ASN A 206 18.25 -1.49 20.08
C ASN A 206 18.51 -0.73 18.76
N TYR A 207 17.52 -0.64 17.86
CA TYR A 207 17.71 -0.14 16.49
C TYR A 207 16.74 0.98 16.08
N LYS A 208 15.85 1.46 16.97
CA LYS A 208 14.84 2.47 16.62
C LYS A 208 15.40 3.63 15.80
N ASP A 209 16.51 4.22 16.21
CA ASP A 209 17.06 5.43 15.55
C ASP A 209 17.80 5.13 14.23
N GLN A 210 18.04 3.85 13.92
CA GLN A 210 18.62 3.39 12.65
C GLN A 210 17.55 2.96 11.64
N LEU A 211 16.34 2.70 12.11
CA LEU A 211 15.18 2.34 11.29
C LEU A 211 14.50 3.60 10.74
N ASP A 212 13.91 3.50 9.56
CA ASP A 212 13.20 4.61 8.92
C ASP A 212 12.02 5.10 9.80
N LYS A 213 11.65 6.38 9.62
CA LYS A 213 10.56 7.04 10.35
C LYS A 213 9.44 7.54 9.46
N SER A 214 9.60 7.46 8.13
CA SER A 214 8.55 7.77 7.17
C SER A 214 7.60 6.58 6.95
N LEU A 215 8.01 5.35 7.29
CA LEU A 215 7.12 4.20 7.30
C LEU A 215 7.49 3.12 8.34
N ALA A 216 6.46 2.38 8.77
CA ALA A 216 6.58 1.08 9.45
C ALA A 216 5.69 0.05 8.75
N ALA A 217 5.80 -1.24 9.13
CA ALA A 217 5.00 -2.31 8.53
C ALA A 217 4.37 -3.25 9.56
N ASP A 218 3.03 -3.35 9.54
CA ASP A 218 2.28 -4.41 10.21
C ASP A 218 2.48 -5.72 9.41
N MET A 219 3.42 -6.57 9.85
CA MET A 219 3.96 -7.68 9.07
C MET A 219 3.68 -9.04 9.74
N LYS A 220 2.77 -9.82 9.16
CA LYS A 220 2.50 -11.19 9.63
C LYS A 220 3.77 -12.06 9.51
N PRO A 221 4.16 -12.80 10.56
CA PRO A 221 5.39 -13.59 10.56
C PRO A 221 5.33 -14.84 9.65
N GLU A 222 4.15 -15.20 9.13
CA GLU A 222 3.95 -16.31 8.19
C GLU A 222 3.76 -15.86 6.72
N ILE A 223 3.93 -14.57 6.43
CA ILE A 223 4.05 -14.10 5.04
C ILE A 223 5.53 -14.06 4.69
N PHE A 224 5.92 -14.75 3.62
CA PHE A 224 7.31 -15.08 3.36
C PHE A 224 7.98 -14.20 2.29
N HIS A 225 7.39 -14.04 1.10
CA HIS A 225 8.01 -13.29 -0.01
C HIS A 225 7.38 -11.94 -0.33
N HIS A 226 6.20 -11.64 0.21
CA HIS A 226 5.52 -10.36 0.01
C HIS A 226 6.00 -9.32 1.02
N LEU A 227 6.06 -8.05 0.60
CA LEU A 227 6.41 -6.84 1.36
C LEU A 227 7.83 -6.78 2.00
N ARG A 228 8.42 -7.92 2.35
CA ARG A 228 9.74 -8.00 3.02
C ARG A 228 10.86 -7.40 2.19
N ASP A 229 10.74 -7.44 0.87
CA ASP A 229 11.65 -6.76 -0.07
C ASP A 229 11.63 -5.24 0.16
N TYR A 230 10.45 -4.64 0.24
CA TYR A 230 10.32 -3.21 0.46
C TYR A 230 10.76 -2.79 1.85
N ILE A 231 10.41 -3.58 2.89
CA ILE A 231 10.88 -3.36 4.27
C ILE A 231 12.41 -3.35 4.33
N THR A 232 13.04 -4.36 3.71
CA THR A 232 14.51 -4.50 3.67
C THR A 232 15.15 -3.34 2.92
N MET A 233 14.55 -2.91 1.79
CA MET A 233 15.05 -1.79 1.00
C MET A 233 15.07 -0.49 1.82
N THR A 234 13.98 -0.21 2.53
CA THR A 234 13.78 1.07 3.23
C THR A 234 14.27 1.08 4.67
N ASN A 235 14.76 -0.04 5.21
CA ASN A 235 15.04 -0.19 6.65
C ASN A 235 13.81 0.12 7.52
N ALA A 236 12.62 -0.27 7.09
CA ALA A 236 11.39 -0.03 7.86
C ALA A 236 11.29 -0.98 9.06
N PHE A 237 10.63 -0.52 10.12
CA PHE A 237 10.34 -1.38 11.27
C PHE A 237 9.16 -2.31 10.96
N ALA A 238 9.42 -3.62 10.86
CA ALA A 238 8.39 -4.64 10.71
C ALA A 238 8.00 -5.23 12.08
N PHE A 239 6.70 -5.32 12.36
CA PHE A 239 6.20 -5.83 13.64
C PHE A 239 4.84 -6.52 13.50
N TYR A 240 4.53 -7.41 14.44
CA TYR A 240 3.22 -8.04 14.58
C TYR A 240 2.65 -7.83 15.99
N ASP A 241 1.76 -6.84 16.13
CA ASP A 241 1.08 -6.51 17.41
C ASP A 241 -0.34 -7.07 17.52
N TYR A 242 -0.80 -7.89 16.56
CA TYR A 242 -2.13 -8.48 16.71
C TYR A 242 -2.17 -9.40 17.93
N ASN A 243 -3.13 -9.14 18.82
CA ASN A 243 -3.33 -9.90 20.04
C ASN A 243 -4.83 -10.10 20.28
N ALA A 244 -5.20 -11.19 20.97
CA ALA A 244 -6.61 -11.55 21.20
C ALA A 244 -7.41 -10.48 21.96
N ARG A 245 -6.74 -9.57 22.68
CA ARG A 245 -7.35 -8.45 23.39
C ARG A 245 -7.63 -7.24 22.49
N ARG A 246 -7.06 -7.22 21.27
CA ARG A 246 -7.05 -6.06 20.37
C ARG A 246 -6.57 -4.80 21.10
N ASP A 247 -5.55 -4.98 21.95
CA ASP A 247 -4.90 -3.90 22.69
C ASP A 247 -3.95 -3.15 21.75
N TRP A 248 -4.30 -1.91 21.42
CA TRP A 248 -3.57 -1.07 20.47
C TRP A 248 -2.38 -0.32 21.07
N SER A 249 -2.05 -0.55 22.34
CA SER A 249 -1.07 0.29 23.06
C SER A 249 0.31 0.26 22.41
N TRP A 250 0.80 -0.91 21.99
CA TRP A 250 2.15 -1.03 21.42
C TRP A 250 2.21 -0.51 19.99
N ARG A 251 1.27 -0.89 19.11
CA ARG A 251 1.12 -0.30 17.77
C ARG A 251 1.02 1.23 17.82
N THR A 252 0.20 1.78 18.71
CA THR A 252 0.09 3.25 18.91
C THR A 252 1.44 3.86 19.29
N SER A 253 2.21 3.19 20.16
CA SER A 253 3.52 3.68 20.59
C SER A 253 4.56 3.69 19.45
N ILE A 254 4.45 2.77 18.49
CA ILE A 254 5.28 2.70 17.29
C ILE A 254 4.85 3.81 16.32
N LEU A 255 3.55 3.87 16.00
CA LEU A 255 3.02 4.81 15.01
C LEU A 255 3.18 6.28 15.41
N LYS A 256 3.10 6.61 16.71
CA LYS A 256 3.32 7.99 17.19
C LYS A 256 4.78 8.45 17.05
N ASP A 257 5.72 7.52 16.95
CA ASP A 257 7.15 7.82 16.84
C ASP A 257 7.55 8.04 15.36
N LEU A 258 6.65 7.78 14.41
CA LEU A 258 6.86 8.07 13.00
C LEU A 258 6.74 9.56 12.71
N ASP A 259 7.32 9.98 11.58
CA ASP A 259 7.25 11.35 11.10
C ASP A 259 5.81 11.74 10.71
N LYS A 260 5.53 13.05 10.66
CA LYS A 260 4.23 13.55 10.20
C LYS A 260 3.98 13.14 8.75
N GLY A 261 2.79 12.59 8.50
CA GLY A 261 2.40 12.10 7.17
C GLY A 261 3.05 10.77 6.79
N ALA A 262 3.59 10.02 7.76
CA ALA A 262 4.12 8.68 7.57
C ALA A 262 3.06 7.65 7.16
N TYR A 263 3.58 6.50 6.71
CA TYR A 263 2.79 5.37 6.27
C TYR A 263 2.93 4.16 7.21
N CYS A 264 1.87 3.38 7.31
CA CYS A 264 1.92 2.04 7.85
C CYS A 264 1.56 1.06 6.74
N PHE A 265 2.57 0.35 6.24
CA PHE A 265 2.42 -0.70 5.24
C PHE A 265 1.96 -2.00 5.90
N GLY A 266 1.50 -2.94 5.09
CA GLY A 266 1.05 -4.25 5.56
C GLY A 266 -0.36 -4.22 6.15
N TYR A 267 -0.79 -5.35 6.72
CA TYR A 267 -2.16 -5.55 7.18
C TYR A 267 -2.30 -6.79 8.07
N TYR A 268 -3.22 -6.74 9.04
CA TYR A 268 -3.86 -7.94 9.57
C TYR A 268 -5.37 -7.77 9.44
N ASP A 269 -5.94 -8.50 8.48
CA ASP A 269 -7.38 -8.64 8.18
C ASP A 269 -8.26 -9.05 9.39
N LEU A 270 -7.65 -9.29 10.54
CA LEU A 270 -8.28 -9.70 11.78
C LEU A 270 -9.03 -8.55 12.50
N ASP A 271 -8.70 -7.28 12.22
CA ASP A 271 -9.40 -6.11 12.76
C ASP A 271 -9.27 -4.83 11.91
N GLU A 272 -9.68 -4.91 10.63
CA GLU A 272 -9.64 -3.80 9.66
C GLU A 272 -9.98 -2.43 10.26
N TRP A 273 -11.21 -2.28 10.76
CA TRP A 273 -11.71 -1.01 11.27
C TRP A 273 -10.85 -0.51 12.43
N GLY A 274 -10.44 -1.40 13.33
CA GLY A 274 -9.57 -1.08 14.46
C GLY A 274 -8.21 -0.54 14.01
N MET A 275 -7.59 -1.18 13.01
CA MET A 275 -6.29 -0.76 12.46
C MET A 275 -6.36 0.64 11.85
N VAL A 276 -7.34 0.85 10.96
CA VAL A 276 -7.48 2.08 10.19
C VAL A 276 -7.89 3.22 11.10
N ASN A 277 -8.78 2.98 12.06
CA ASN A 277 -9.10 3.97 13.09
C ASN A 277 -7.86 4.34 13.91
N ASN A 278 -7.09 3.36 14.38
CA ASN A 278 -5.89 3.61 15.19
C ASN A 278 -4.85 4.45 14.43
N ALA A 279 -4.54 4.11 13.17
CA ALA A 279 -3.58 4.87 12.36
C ALA A 279 -4.10 6.27 11.99
N SER A 280 -5.37 6.37 11.55
CA SER A 280 -5.97 7.64 11.12
C SER A 280 -6.04 8.65 12.26
N GLN A 281 -6.33 8.22 13.50
CA GLN A 281 -6.33 9.10 14.67
C GLN A 281 -4.95 9.72 14.97
N LEU A 282 -3.87 9.09 14.50
CA LEU A 282 -2.48 9.56 14.67
C LEU A 282 -1.97 10.35 13.44
N GLY A 283 -2.80 10.54 12.41
CA GLY A 283 -2.37 11.15 11.16
C GLY A 283 -1.43 10.27 10.33
N VAL A 284 -1.45 8.94 10.56
CA VAL A 284 -0.67 7.95 9.81
C VAL A 284 -1.57 7.28 8.77
N SER A 285 -1.04 7.10 7.57
CA SER A 285 -1.78 6.55 6.42
C SER A 285 -1.52 5.06 6.27
N MET A 286 -2.57 4.22 6.28
CA MET A 286 -2.38 2.80 6.01
C MET A 286 -2.29 2.51 4.51
N LEU A 287 -1.44 1.56 4.14
CA LEU A 287 -1.35 1.07 2.77
C LEU A 287 -1.35 -0.48 2.78
N PRO A 288 -2.46 -1.12 2.38
CA PRO A 288 -2.54 -2.58 2.38
C PRO A 288 -1.60 -3.17 1.31
N THR A 289 -0.53 -3.82 1.77
CA THR A 289 0.59 -4.27 0.91
C THR A 289 1.19 -5.61 1.34
N ASP A 290 0.68 -6.27 2.40
CA ASP A 290 1.26 -7.52 2.92
C ASP A 290 1.16 -8.68 1.93
N GLN A 291 0.29 -8.58 0.92
CA GLN A 291 0.17 -9.55 -0.17
C GLN A 291 0.77 -9.06 -1.50
N ALA A 292 1.54 -7.97 -1.48
CA ALA A 292 2.18 -7.42 -2.69
C ALA A 292 3.62 -7.92 -2.83
N ALA A 293 3.93 -8.52 -3.97
CA ALA A 293 5.29 -8.89 -4.35
C ALA A 293 6.01 -7.75 -5.08
N ASN A 294 7.35 -7.78 -5.04
CA ASN A 294 8.23 -7.00 -5.90
C ASN A 294 8.13 -5.47 -5.75
N LEU A 295 7.58 -4.94 -4.67
CA LEU A 295 7.41 -3.49 -4.50
C LEU A 295 8.75 -2.74 -4.52
N ALA A 296 9.82 -3.32 -3.96
CA ALA A 296 11.15 -2.72 -4.02
C ALA A 296 11.57 -2.50 -5.48
N THR A 297 11.46 -3.55 -6.30
CA THR A 297 11.84 -3.53 -7.71
C THR A 297 10.91 -2.70 -8.59
N LEU A 298 9.59 -2.81 -8.38
CA LEU A 298 8.59 -2.08 -9.13
C LEU A 298 8.69 -0.56 -8.87
N SER A 299 9.07 -0.17 -7.66
CA SER A 299 9.28 1.24 -7.30
C SER A 299 10.49 1.86 -8.00
N SER A 300 11.40 1.08 -8.56
CA SER A 300 12.67 1.55 -9.12
C SER A 300 12.57 2.14 -10.52
N ILE A 301 11.37 2.22 -11.12
CA ILE A 301 11.15 2.94 -12.38
C ILE A 301 10.82 4.41 -12.09
N TYR A 302 11.59 5.33 -12.68
CA TYR A 302 11.42 6.78 -12.49
C TYR A 302 10.75 7.46 -13.69
N ASP A 303 10.67 6.79 -14.84
CA ASP A 303 9.91 7.29 -15.99
C ASP A 303 8.40 7.24 -15.69
N THR A 304 7.79 8.42 -15.63
CA THR A 304 6.37 8.62 -15.34
C THR A 304 5.51 8.84 -16.60
N THR A 305 6.04 8.52 -17.78
CA THR A 305 5.30 8.56 -19.04
C THR A 305 4.09 7.64 -19.00
N GLY A 306 2.93 8.16 -19.42
CA GLY A 306 1.69 7.38 -19.50
C GLY A 306 1.02 7.14 -18.15
N LEU A 307 1.43 7.85 -17.09
CA LEU A 307 0.85 7.72 -15.75
C LEU A 307 -0.24 8.76 -15.43
N LYS A 308 -0.77 9.48 -16.43
CA LYS A 308 -1.90 10.40 -16.27
C LYS A 308 -3.11 9.82 -17.00
N GLN A 309 -4.18 9.53 -16.26
CA GLN A 309 -5.45 9.08 -16.81
C GLN A 309 -6.07 10.12 -17.77
N ARG A 310 -6.91 9.66 -18.70
CA ARG A 310 -7.81 10.53 -19.47
C ARG A 310 -8.61 11.48 -18.54
N PRO A 311 -8.91 12.73 -18.96
CA PRO A 311 -9.74 13.60 -18.14
C PRO A 311 -11.17 13.05 -18.02
N ALA A 312 -11.80 13.27 -16.86
CA ALA A 312 -13.24 13.08 -16.69
C ALA A 312 -14.00 13.98 -17.68
N THR A 313 -15.05 13.44 -18.32
CA THR A 313 -15.89 14.26 -19.19
C THR A 313 -16.53 15.43 -18.42
N LYS A 314 -16.67 16.56 -19.10
CA LYS A 314 -17.42 17.74 -18.62
C LYS A 314 -18.65 18.02 -19.49
N GLU A 315 -18.88 17.19 -20.50
CA GLU A 315 -19.98 17.33 -21.46
C GLU A 315 -20.69 15.99 -21.62
N VAL A 316 -21.99 16.00 -21.34
CA VAL A 316 -22.89 14.86 -21.53
C VAL A 316 -24.31 15.41 -21.70
N VAL A 317 -25.05 14.89 -22.67
CA VAL A 317 -26.43 15.30 -22.90
C VAL A 317 -27.33 14.49 -21.96
N THR A 318 -28.13 15.16 -21.14
CA THR A 318 -29.16 14.50 -20.34
C THR A 318 -30.22 13.91 -21.27
N GLU A 319 -30.48 12.61 -21.14
CA GLU A 319 -31.63 11.94 -21.72
C GLU A 319 -32.81 12.02 -20.74
N GLU A 320 -33.98 12.43 -21.22
CA GLU A 320 -35.18 12.53 -20.39
C GLU A 320 -35.84 11.16 -20.19
N ASN A 321 -36.56 11.01 -19.07
CA ASN A 321 -37.33 9.80 -18.74
C ASN A 321 -36.51 8.50 -18.63
N VAL A 322 -35.24 8.61 -18.22
CA VAL A 322 -34.38 7.45 -17.92
C VAL A 322 -33.89 7.44 -16.48
N HIS A 323 -33.49 6.26 -16.01
CA HIS A 323 -32.76 6.06 -14.76
C HIS A 323 -31.29 5.80 -15.07
N TYR A 324 -30.37 6.57 -14.49
CA TYR A 324 -28.93 6.42 -14.71
C TYR A 324 -28.31 5.48 -13.68
N VAL A 325 -27.43 4.59 -14.14
CA VAL A 325 -26.70 3.62 -13.31
C VAL A 325 -25.21 3.70 -13.61
N THR A 326 -24.38 3.64 -12.59
CA THR A 326 -22.93 3.40 -12.73
C THR A 326 -22.48 2.30 -11.77
N PHE A 327 -21.47 1.55 -12.17
CA PHE A 327 -20.83 0.51 -11.34
C PHE A 327 -19.41 0.96 -10.98
N LEU A 328 -19.00 0.74 -9.72
CA LEU A 328 -17.62 0.98 -9.25
C LEU A 328 -17.12 -0.24 -8.46
N VAL A 329 -16.02 -0.82 -8.92
CA VAL A 329 -15.36 -1.97 -8.27
C VAL A 329 -14.58 -1.53 -7.02
N SER A 330 -14.67 -2.32 -5.96
CA SER A 330 -14.07 -2.09 -4.63
C SER A 330 -12.56 -2.41 -4.54
N ASP A 331 -12.00 -2.22 -3.33
CA ASP A 331 -10.66 -2.67 -2.87
C ASP A 331 -9.46 -2.08 -3.60
N GLY A 332 -9.65 -1.01 -4.38
CA GLY A 332 -8.59 -0.38 -5.13
C GLY A 332 -7.50 0.30 -4.30
N ASP A 333 -7.71 0.55 -3.01
CA ASP A 333 -6.68 1.03 -2.08
C ASP A 333 -5.62 -0.04 -1.76
N ASN A 334 -5.98 -1.32 -1.91
CA ASN A 334 -5.12 -2.46 -1.67
C ASN A 334 -4.16 -2.68 -2.85
N ILE A 335 -2.89 -2.40 -2.62
CA ILE A 335 -1.83 -2.53 -3.63
C ILE A 335 -1.70 -3.98 -4.11
N ALA A 336 -1.94 -4.96 -3.24
CA ALA A 336 -1.92 -6.36 -3.63
C ALA A 336 -3.06 -6.71 -4.60
N PHE A 337 -4.25 -6.13 -4.42
CA PHE A 337 -5.32 -6.26 -5.40
C PHE A 337 -4.92 -5.62 -6.73
N ASN A 338 -4.36 -4.40 -6.69
CA ASN A 338 -3.91 -3.71 -7.90
C ASN A 338 -2.80 -4.48 -8.66
N LEU A 339 -1.91 -5.19 -7.96
CA LEU A 339 -0.82 -5.94 -8.57
C LEU A 339 -1.17 -7.41 -8.88
N TRP A 340 -2.40 -7.84 -8.58
CA TRP A 340 -2.82 -9.22 -8.80
C TRP A 340 -4.27 -9.33 -9.29
N GLY A 341 -5.23 -9.35 -8.36
CA GLY A 341 -6.62 -9.66 -8.66
C GLY A 341 -7.28 -8.69 -9.64
N GLN A 342 -6.95 -7.40 -9.56
CA GLN A 342 -7.56 -6.37 -10.39
C GLN A 342 -7.19 -6.50 -11.87
N GLN A 343 -5.98 -6.97 -12.17
CA GLN A 343 -5.52 -7.18 -13.55
C GLN A 343 -6.41 -8.23 -14.24
N GLY A 344 -6.59 -9.38 -13.60
CA GLY A 344 -7.48 -10.44 -14.10
C GLY A 344 -8.96 -10.04 -14.05
N TYR A 345 -9.37 -9.20 -13.10
CA TYR A 345 -10.73 -8.66 -13.06
C TYR A 345 -11.01 -7.77 -14.28
N MET A 346 -10.07 -6.90 -14.64
CA MET A 346 -10.20 -6.01 -15.80
C MET A 346 -10.15 -6.81 -17.11
N ASP A 347 -9.23 -7.76 -17.24
CA ASP A 347 -9.06 -8.61 -18.44
C ASP A 347 -10.07 -9.76 -18.54
N HIS A 348 -11.23 -9.66 -17.89
CA HIS A 348 -12.33 -10.59 -18.13
C HIS A 348 -12.75 -10.54 -19.60
N ASP A 349 -13.26 -11.66 -20.14
CA ASP A 349 -13.71 -11.75 -21.54
C ASP A 349 -14.87 -10.78 -21.92
N LEU A 350 -15.52 -10.18 -20.92
CA LEU A 350 -16.59 -9.19 -21.06
C LEU A 350 -16.08 -7.75 -21.06
N HIS A 351 -14.77 -7.53 -20.89
CA HIS A 351 -14.17 -6.21 -20.85
C HIS A 351 -14.57 -5.39 -22.07
N GLY A 352 -15.18 -4.23 -21.83
CA GLY A 352 -15.65 -3.32 -22.87
C GLY A 352 -17.07 -3.55 -23.39
N GLN A 353 -17.76 -4.59 -22.93
CA GLN A 353 -19.16 -4.81 -23.29
C GLN A 353 -20.12 -3.85 -22.57
N PHE A 354 -19.66 -3.24 -21.48
CA PHE A 354 -20.36 -2.21 -20.70
C PHE A 354 -19.32 -1.32 -19.99
N PRO A 355 -19.67 -0.08 -19.63
CA PRO A 355 -18.76 0.80 -18.91
C PRO A 355 -18.61 0.38 -17.45
N LEU A 356 -17.40 0.51 -16.90
CA LEU A 356 -17.09 0.10 -15.54
C LEU A 356 -16.09 1.03 -14.86
N GLY A 357 -16.44 1.47 -13.66
CA GLY A 357 -15.52 2.17 -12.76
C GLY A 357 -14.64 1.20 -11.98
N TYR A 358 -13.39 1.55 -11.77
CA TYR A 358 -12.47 0.81 -10.91
C TYR A 358 -11.87 1.73 -9.85
N THR A 359 -11.92 1.34 -8.58
CA THR A 359 -11.03 1.97 -7.61
C THR A 359 -9.59 1.52 -7.87
N ILE A 360 -8.60 2.40 -7.70
CA ILE A 360 -7.17 2.09 -7.79
C ILE A 360 -6.38 3.04 -6.89
N SER A 361 -5.24 2.59 -6.36
CA SER A 361 -4.45 3.41 -5.43
C SER A 361 -3.59 4.41 -6.20
N PRO A 362 -3.69 5.72 -5.93
CA PRO A 362 -2.74 6.71 -6.44
C PRO A 362 -1.29 6.37 -6.10
N SER A 363 -1.04 5.63 -5.01
CA SER A 363 0.30 5.21 -4.61
C SER A 363 1.01 4.31 -5.63
N LEU A 364 0.29 3.69 -6.58
CA LEU A 364 0.91 2.95 -7.68
C LEU A 364 1.80 3.85 -8.56
N TYR A 365 1.54 5.16 -8.62
CA TYR A 365 2.36 6.09 -9.39
C TYR A 365 3.84 6.03 -8.97
N ASP A 366 4.09 5.97 -7.65
CA ASP A 366 5.46 5.83 -7.12
C ASP A 366 5.89 4.36 -6.97
N LEU A 367 5.00 3.49 -6.49
CA LEU A 367 5.34 2.12 -6.07
C LEU A 367 5.38 1.10 -7.21
N ALA A 368 4.57 1.29 -8.25
CA ALA A 368 4.49 0.37 -9.38
C ALA A 368 4.03 1.09 -10.66
N PRO A 369 4.80 2.10 -11.13
CA PRO A 369 4.42 2.91 -12.29
C PRO A 369 4.15 2.07 -13.55
N ALA A 370 4.89 0.97 -13.76
CA ALA A 370 4.63 0.08 -14.88
C ALA A 370 3.21 -0.52 -14.84
N ALA A 371 2.71 -0.91 -13.66
CA ALA A 371 1.37 -1.45 -13.50
C ALA A 371 0.30 -0.37 -13.72
N LEU A 372 0.49 0.84 -13.16
CA LEU A 372 -0.43 1.95 -13.39
C LEU A 372 -0.52 2.32 -14.87
N ARG A 373 0.62 2.39 -15.56
CA ARG A 373 0.68 2.62 -17.01
C ARG A 373 -0.09 1.55 -17.76
N TRP A 374 0.06 0.29 -17.39
CA TRP A 374 -0.67 -0.81 -18.02
C TRP A 374 -2.19 -0.65 -17.85
N TYR A 375 -2.68 -0.30 -16.66
CA TYR A 375 -4.12 -0.06 -16.44
C TYR A 375 -4.67 1.04 -17.36
N TYR A 376 -3.94 2.13 -17.53
CA TYR A 376 -4.36 3.22 -18.41
C TYR A 376 -4.25 2.85 -19.90
N GLU A 377 -3.20 2.15 -20.30
CA GLU A 377 -3.03 1.68 -21.69
C GLU A 377 -4.03 0.57 -22.07
N ASN A 378 -4.49 -0.24 -21.10
CA ASN A 378 -5.46 -1.32 -21.29
C ASN A 378 -6.92 -0.83 -21.22
N SER A 379 -7.14 0.39 -20.71
CA SER A 379 -8.49 0.95 -20.55
C SER A 379 -9.23 1.12 -21.88
N LYS A 380 -10.51 0.78 -21.85
CA LYS A 380 -11.47 1.06 -22.94
C LYS A 380 -12.20 2.36 -22.64
N GLU A 381 -12.91 2.90 -23.64
CA GLU A 381 -13.58 4.21 -23.53
C GLU A 381 -14.57 4.31 -22.35
N GLY A 382 -15.25 3.20 -22.01
CA GLY A 382 -16.21 3.12 -20.93
C GLY A 382 -15.59 2.89 -19.55
N ASP A 383 -14.27 2.64 -19.48
CA ASP A 383 -13.58 2.45 -18.22
C ASP A 383 -13.18 3.79 -17.61
N TYR A 384 -13.20 3.87 -16.28
CA TYR A 384 -12.67 5.01 -15.54
C TYR A 384 -12.15 4.60 -14.16
N PHE A 385 -10.99 5.10 -13.80
CA PHE A 385 -10.32 4.85 -12.53
C PHE A 385 -10.58 5.98 -11.53
N VAL A 386 -10.88 5.57 -10.30
CA VAL A 386 -11.21 6.41 -9.14
C VAL A 386 -10.16 6.16 -8.07
N ALA A 387 -9.67 7.19 -7.38
CA ALA A 387 -8.78 6.99 -6.24
C ALA A 387 -9.50 6.15 -5.17
N GLY A 388 -8.91 5.02 -4.78
CA GLY A 388 -9.50 4.10 -3.79
C GLY A 388 -9.62 4.69 -2.38
N PRO A 389 -10.26 3.96 -1.45
CA PRO A 389 -10.36 4.32 -0.04
C PRO A 389 -9.05 4.85 0.58
N SER A 390 -8.98 6.05 1.15
CA SER A 390 -9.88 7.19 0.94
C SER A 390 -9.08 8.37 0.34
N GLY A 391 -8.32 8.08 -0.71
CA GLY A 391 -7.36 8.99 -1.35
C GLY A 391 -6.15 8.22 -1.88
N SER A 392 -4.94 8.66 -1.52
CA SER A 392 -3.69 8.00 -1.89
C SER A 392 -3.40 6.72 -1.09
N SER A 393 -4.17 6.49 -0.03
CA SER A 393 -3.97 5.46 0.99
C SER A 393 -5.25 5.28 1.81
N TYR A 394 -5.33 4.18 2.55
CA TYR A 394 -6.50 3.86 3.36
C TYR A 394 -6.48 4.62 4.69
N ILE A 395 -7.38 5.61 4.77
CA ILE A 395 -7.63 6.40 5.97
C ILE A 395 -9.14 6.52 6.21
N PHE A 396 -9.51 6.73 7.47
CA PHE A 396 -10.81 7.27 7.86
C PHE A 396 -10.64 8.78 8.08
N PRO A 397 -10.93 9.64 7.08
CA PRO A 397 -10.71 11.08 7.21
C PRO A 397 -11.51 11.71 8.35
N SER A 398 -12.63 11.09 8.78
CA SER A 398 -13.40 11.54 9.95
C SER A 398 -12.65 11.37 11.29
N LYS A 399 -11.58 10.56 11.31
CA LYS A 399 -10.81 10.25 12.52
C LYS A 399 -9.52 11.06 12.63
N MET A 400 -9.05 11.65 11.54
CA MET A 400 -7.88 12.53 11.54
C MET A 400 -8.16 13.83 12.30
N SER A 401 -7.11 14.40 12.88
CA SER A 401 -7.17 15.79 13.33
C SER A 401 -7.39 16.72 12.12
N ASP A 402 -7.92 17.92 12.36
CA ASP A 402 -8.18 18.85 11.25
C ASP A 402 -6.90 19.20 10.47
N ALA A 403 -5.77 19.40 11.16
CA ALA A 403 -4.49 19.71 10.55
C ALA A 403 -3.92 18.53 9.75
N ASP A 404 -4.01 17.30 10.29
CA ASP A 404 -3.52 16.11 9.59
C ASP A 404 -4.31 15.84 8.31
N LEU A 405 -5.62 16.06 8.35
CA LEU A 405 -6.46 15.94 7.18
C LEU A 405 -6.14 17.03 6.15
N ASP A 406 -5.86 18.26 6.57
CA ASP A 406 -5.48 19.35 5.66
C ASP A 406 -4.15 19.05 4.95
N ASP A 407 -3.14 18.59 5.69
CA ASP A 407 -1.85 18.17 5.15
C ASP A 407 -1.99 16.97 4.19
N TYR A 408 -2.81 15.99 4.57
CA TYR A 408 -3.11 14.84 3.72
C TYR A 408 -3.75 15.27 2.40
N LEU A 409 -4.77 16.14 2.45
CA LEU A 409 -5.51 16.56 1.27
C LEU A 409 -4.72 17.48 0.34
N ALA A 410 -3.82 18.32 0.88
CA ALA A 410 -2.92 19.11 0.06
C ALA A 410 -1.98 18.22 -0.77
N LYS A 411 -1.41 17.16 -0.15
CA LYS A 411 -0.61 16.15 -0.86
C LYS A 411 -1.46 15.37 -1.86
N LEU A 412 -2.65 14.92 -1.44
CA LEU A 412 -3.56 14.19 -2.32
C LEU A 412 -3.89 14.99 -3.58
N ASN A 413 -4.19 16.28 -3.44
CA ASN A 413 -4.53 17.17 -4.55
C ASN A 413 -3.45 17.23 -5.63
N GLU A 414 -2.19 17.34 -5.24
CA GLU A 414 -1.06 17.33 -6.17
C GLU A 414 -0.87 15.94 -6.79
N TYR A 415 -1.04 14.88 -5.99
CA TYR A 415 -0.77 13.53 -6.45
C TYR A 415 -1.83 12.99 -7.41
N VAL A 416 -3.10 13.34 -7.21
CA VAL A 416 -4.17 13.03 -8.17
C VAL A 416 -4.07 13.88 -9.43
N ASP A 417 -3.39 15.03 -9.40
CA ASP A 417 -3.04 15.70 -10.64
C ASP A 417 -1.98 14.92 -11.42
N LYS A 418 -0.96 14.37 -10.79
CA LYS A 418 0.02 13.54 -11.51
C LYS A 418 -0.60 12.29 -12.13
N SER A 419 -1.49 11.63 -11.39
CA SER A 419 -2.13 10.37 -11.81
C SER A 419 -3.40 10.54 -12.65
N GLY A 420 -4.10 11.67 -12.55
CA GLY A 420 -5.41 11.87 -13.17
C GLY A 420 -6.56 11.15 -12.44
N LEU A 421 -6.36 10.80 -11.16
CA LEU A 421 -7.36 10.14 -10.31
C LEU A 421 -8.23 11.18 -9.59
N ASN A 422 -8.87 12.06 -10.35
CA ASN A 422 -9.56 13.26 -9.83
C ASN A 422 -10.87 12.97 -9.08
N ILE A 423 -11.44 11.77 -9.22
CA ILE A 423 -12.62 11.33 -8.47
C ILE A 423 -12.12 10.41 -7.36
N CYS A 424 -12.64 10.58 -6.15
CA CYS A 424 -12.21 9.80 -4.99
C CYS A 424 -13.35 8.94 -4.44
N ASN A 425 -13.04 7.71 -4.03
CA ASN A 425 -13.90 6.92 -3.18
C ASN A 425 -13.51 7.15 -1.71
N ILE A 426 -14.48 7.47 -0.85
CA ILE A 426 -14.27 7.52 0.60
C ILE A 426 -14.97 6.31 1.22
N LEU A 427 -14.22 5.52 1.97
CA LEU A 427 -14.71 4.47 2.88
C LEU A 427 -14.51 4.95 4.32
N ASP A 428 -15.59 5.32 4.98
CA ASP A 428 -15.64 5.81 6.36
C ASP A 428 -17.11 5.75 6.84
N GLN A 429 -17.44 6.30 7.99
CA GLN A 429 -18.79 6.29 8.56
C GLN A 429 -19.38 7.70 8.61
N LYS A 430 -20.69 7.82 8.35
CA LYS A 430 -21.48 9.04 8.49
C LYS A 430 -20.98 10.24 7.67
N ILE A 431 -20.27 10.00 6.56
CA ILE A 431 -19.71 11.09 5.73
C ILE A 431 -20.81 11.95 5.13
N MET A 432 -21.95 11.37 4.76
CA MET A 432 -23.07 12.15 4.25
C MET A 432 -23.51 13.24 5.24
N ASP A 433 -23.34 13.04 6.54
CA ASP A 433 -23.70 14.02 7.57
C ASP A 433 -22.47 14.74 8.16
N ASN A 434 -21.32 14.66 7.48
CA ASN A 434 -20.07 15.30 7.86
C ASN A 434 -19.60 16.32 6.78
N PRO A 435 -20.28 17.48 6.65
CA PRO A 435 -19.90 18.52 5.69
C PRO A 435 -18.48 19.00 5.83
N LYS A 436 -17.94 19.01 7.06
CA LYS A 436 -16.55 19.40 7.29
C LYS A 436 -15.59 18.56 6.46
N VAL A 437 -15.76 17.24 6.45
CA VAL A 437 -14.86 16.32 5.74
C VAL A 437 -15.04 16.42 4.23
N TYR A 438 -16.26 16.25 3.71
CA TYR A 438 -16.44 16.25 2.25
C TYR A 438 -16.18 17.62 1.61
N ASN A 439 -16.44 18.74 2.32
CA ASN A 439 -16.07 20.07 1.83
C ASN A 439 -14.55 20.23 1.77
N LYS A 440 -13.78 19.72 2.75
CA LYS A 440 -12.32 19.78 2.71
C LYS A 440 -11.74 19.02 1.50
N TYR A 441 -12.25 17.83 1.21
CA TYR A 441 -11.86 17.09 0.00
C TYR A 441 -12.18 17.89 -1.27
N LEU A 442 -13.43 18.34 -1.41
CA LEU A 442 -13.91 18.96 -2.65
C LEU A 442 -13.45 20.42 -2.82
N ALA A 443 -12.95 21.05 -1.76
CA ALA A 443 -12.23 22.32 -1.84
C ALA A 443 -10.90 22.20 -2.60
N GLN A 444 -10.29 21.01 -2.63
CA GLN A 444 -9.09 20.77 -3.41
C GLN A 444 -9.40 20.93 -4.92
N PRO A 445 -8.60 21.68 -5.68
CA PRO A 445 -8.90 21.98 -7.09
C PRO A 445 -8.96 20.72 -7.95
N ASN A 446 -8.15 19.69 -7.66
CA ASN A 446 -8.03 18.48 -8.47
C ASN A 446 -8.87 17.31 -7.97
N ILE A 447 -9.71 17.50 -6.94
CA ILE A 447 -10.68 16.50 -6.47
C ILE A 447 -12.09 16.95 -6.85
N ASP A 448 -12.70 16.26 -7.80
CA ASP A 448 -13.88 16.73 -8.52
C ASP A 448 -15.21 16.14 -8.03
N ALA A 449 -15.18 14.96 -7.41
CA ALA A 449 -16.35 14.29 -6.87
C ALA A 449 -15.95 13.23 -5.84
N ILE A 450 -16.89 12.88 -4.97
CA ILE A 450 -16.76 11.77 -4.03
C ILE A 450 -17.82 10.70 -4.34
N PHE A 451 -17.37 9.45 -4.49
CA PHE A 451 -18.21 8.28 -4.29
C PHE A 451 -18.07 7.81 -2.84
N TYR A 452 -19.16 7.79 -2.09
CA TYR A 452 -19.13 7.43 -0.67
C TYR A 452 -19.67 6.01 -0.45
N THR A 453 -18.87 5.17 0.19
CA THR A 453 -19.22 3.81 0.61
C THR A 453 -19.08 3.72 2.12
N GLY A 454 -20.20 3.66 2.85
CA GLY A 454 -20.15 3.69 4.30
C GLY A 454 -19.66 2.39 4.92
N TYR A 455 -18.67 2.43 5.81
CA TYR A 455 -18.15 1.22 6.46
C TYR A 455 -19.21 0.59 7.37
N GLY A 456 -19.74 -0.56 6.95
CA GLY A 456 -20.85 -1.23 7.63
C GLY A 456 -22.20 -0.51 7.49
N GLU A 457 -22.33 0.42 6.53
CA GLU A 457 -23.57 1.13 6.24
C GLU A 457 -24.22 0.56 4.98
N LYS A 458 -25.55 0.61 4.89
CA LYS A 458 -26.30 0.02 3.77
C LYS A 458 -26.20 0.82 2.46
N GLY A 459 -26.03 2.14 2.57
CA GLY A 459 -26.11 3.09 1.47
C GLY A 459 -27.54 3.44 1.08
N ASP A 460 -27.94 4.69 1.27
CA ASP A 460 -29.30 5.17 0.96
C ASP A 460 -29.39 5.91 -0.39
N GLY A 461 -28.28 6.02 -1.13
CA GLY A 461 -28.21 6.74 -2.39
C GLY A 461 -28.42 8.25 -2.27
N ARG A 462 -28.08 8.84 -1.12
CA ARG A 462 -28.13 10.28 -0.95
C ARG A 462 -27.12 10.94 -1.90
N ILE A 463 -27.52 12.05 -2.50
CA ILE A 463 -26.64 12.92 -3.27
C ILE A 463 -26.62 14.27 -2.55
N LYS A 464 -25.44 14.71 -2.12
CA LYS A 464 -25.20 16.03 -1.55
C LYS A 464 -24.20 16.79 -2.42
N PHE A 465 -24.13 18.09 -2.23
CA PHE A 465 -23.14 18.94 -2.88
C PHE A 465 -22.31 19.63 -1.82
N SER A 466 -21.02 19.72 -2.09
CA SER A 466 -20.13 20.62 -1.38
C SER A 466 -20.48 22.09 -1.65
N ASP A 467 -19.92 22.98 -0.84
CA ASP A 467 -20.17 24.42 -0.92
C ASP A 467 -19.78 25.02 -2.28
N ASN A 468 -18.80 24.41 -2.98
CA ASN A 468 -18.37 24.81 -4.33
C ASN A 468 -19.07 24.03 -5.46
N GLY A 469 -20.15 23.28 -5.16
CA GLY A 469 -21.01 22.65 -6.15
C GLY A 469 -20.48 21.34 -6.74
N LYS A 470 -19.51 20.68 -6.09
CA LYS A 470 -19.05 19.34 -6.48
C LYS A 470 -19.83 18.24 -5.74
N PRO A 471 -20.20 17.12 -6.38
CA PRO A 471 -21.10 16.13 -5.80
C PRO A 471 -20.42 15.15 -4.84
N VAL A 472 -21.20 14.73 -3.84
CA VAL A 472 -20.94 13.60 -2.93
C VAL A 472 -22.06 12.58 -3.16
N ILE A 473 -21.71 11.40 -3.68
CA ILE A 473 -22.64 10.39 -4.19
C ILE A 473 -22.53 9.13 -3.33
N GLU A 474 -23.54 8.87 -2.50
CA GLU A 474 -23.58 7.68 -1.65
C GLU A 474 -23.96 6.42 -2.44
N GLN A 475 -23.39 5.28 -2.05
CA GLN A 475 -23.86 3.96 -2.48
C GLN A 475 -25.39 3.86 -2.36
N ARG A 476 -26.02 3.29 -3.39
CA ARG A 476 -27.48 3.11 -3.42
C ARG A 476 -27.91 1.65 -3.61
N SER A 477 -27.04 0.87 -4.24
CA SER A 477 -27.12 -0.58 -4.32
C SER A 477 -25.70 -1.14 -4.18
N VAL A 478 -25.61 -2.41 -3.79
CA VAL A 478 -24.33 -3.11 -3.69
C VAL A 478 -24.47 -4.46 -4.38
N LEU A 479 -23.41 -4.92 -5.03
CA LEU A 479 -23.29 -6.26 -5.58
C LEU A 479 -22.20 -6.98 -4.78
N TRP A 480 -22.60 -7.82 -3.83
CA TRP A 480 -21.74 -8.48 -2.86
C TRP A 480 -22.41 -9.76 -2.32
N GLU A 481 -21.85 -10.91 -2.67
CA GLU A 481 -22.36 -12.21 -2.21
C GLU A 481 -22.34 -12.35 -0.67
N GLY A 482 -23.48 -12.64 -0.07
CA GLY A 482 -23.58 -12.91 1.36
C GLY A 482 -23.20 -11.74 2.28
N ILE A 483 -23.34 -10.49 1.80
CA ILE A 483 -23.08 -9.29 2.60
C ILE A 483 -23.86 -9.31 3.93
N ASP A 484 -23.35 -8.65 4.97
CA ASP A 484 -23.99 -8.58 6.30
C ASP A 484 -24.23 -9.96 6.96
N GLY A 485 -23.38 -10.95 6.67
CA GLY A 485 -23.46 -12.28 7.28
C GLY A 485 -24.47 -13.21 6.62
N GLY A 486 -24.59 -13.16 5.29
CA GLY A 486 -25.46 -14.03 4.50
C GLY A 486 -26.74 -13.40 3.99
N SER A 487 -26.84 -12.06 3.95
CA SER A 487 -27.98 -11.37 3.35
C SER A 487 -27.97 -11.47 1.82
N ASN A 488 -29.16 -11.53 1.22
CA ASN A 488 -29.35 -11.47 -0.23
C ASN A 488 -29.33 -10.04 -0.80
N ARG A 489 -29.05 -9.01 0.04
CA ARG A 489 -29.04 -7.60 -0.36
C ARG A 489 -28.10 -7.31 -1.53
N GLY A 490 -27.00 -8.06 -1.61
CA GLY A 490 -25.97 -7.92 -2.65
C GLY A 490 -26.05 -8.92 -3.80
N GLU A 491 -27.14 -9.68 -3.92
CA GLU A 491 -27.36 -10.58 -5.06
C GLU A 491 -27.83 -9.83 -6.30
N GLU A 492 -27.50 -10.35 -7.48
CA GLU A 492 -27.82 -9.80 -8.80
C GLU A 492 -29.34 -9.50 -8.92
N SER A 493 -30.18 -10.46 -8.51
CA SER A 493 -31.64 -10.35 -8.59
C SER A 493 -32.20 -9.19 -7.73
N THR A 494 -31.63 -8.98 -6.54
CA THR A 494 -31.99 -7.88 -5.64
C THR A 494 -31.59 -6.54 -6.26
N VAL A 495 -30.38 -6.44 -6.80
CA VAL A 495 -29.89 -5.21 -7.45
C VAL A 495 -30.75 -4.86 -8.67
N ILE A 496 -31.07 -5.84 -9.53
CA ILE A 496 -31.99 -5.67 -10.67
C ILE A 496 -33.34 -5.11 -10.19
N SER A 497 -33.95 -5.76 -9.19
CA SER A 497 -35.26 -5.38 -8.66
C SER A 497 -35.26 -3.96 -8.09
N GLN A 498 -34.21 -3.58 -7.38
CA GLN A 498 -34.06 -2.24 -6.82
C GLN A 498 -33.97 -1.18 -7.91
N ILE A 499 -33.11 -1.38 -8.92
CA ILE A 499 -32.93 -0.44 -10.03
C ILE A 499 -34.24 -0.27 -10.80
N ASN A 500 -34.90 -1.39 -11.16
CA ASN A 500 -36.14 -1.36 -11.94
C ASN A 500 -37.34 -0.78 -11.18
N SER A 501 -37.29 -0.68 -9.84
CA SER A 501 -38.34 -0.06 -9.03
C SER A 501 -38.22 1.47 -8.88
N ARG A 502 -37.07 2.06 -9.22
CA ARG A 502 -36.77 3.48 -8.99
C ARG A 502 -37.32 4.34 -10.14
N SER A 503 -37.56 5.62 -9.88
CA SER A 503 -38.10 6.51 -10.91
C SER A 503 -37.07 6.78 -12.02
N ALA A 504 -37.56 6.96 -13.24
CA ALA A 504 -36.76 7.35 -14.39
C ALA A 504 -36.82 8.88 -14.55
N ASN A 505 -36.22 9.60 -13.60
CA ASN A 505 -36.23 11.07 -13.58
C ASN A 505 -34.82 11.62 -13.34
N PRO A 506 -34.09 12.03 -14.40
CA PRO A 506 -32.72 12.53 -14.26
C PRO A 506 -32.62 13.87 -13.53
N HIS A 507 -33.73 14.56 -13.26
CA HIS A 507 -33.77 15.82 -12.50
C HIS A 507 -34.07 15.60 -11.01
N SER A 508 -34.04 14.35 -10.54
CA SER A 508 -34.16 13.97 -9.13
C SER A 508 -33.03 13.02 -8.76
N ALA A 509 -32.53 13.08 -7.52
CA ALA A 509 -31.59 12.08 -7.00
C ALA A 509 -32.17 10.65 -7.08
N ASP A 510 -33.49 10.50 -7.05
CA ASP A 510 -34.16 9.21 -7.21
C ASP A 510 -33.92 8.57 -8.59
N GLY A 511 -33.55 9.34 -9.61
CA GLY A 511 -33.21 8.87 -10.96
C GLY A 511 -31.80 8.33 -11.14
N TYR A 512 -31.03 8.18 -10.06
CA TYR A 512 -29.63 7.77 -10.11
C TYR A 512 -29.35 6.58 -9.18
N THR A 513 -28.63 5.57 -9.66
CA THR A 513 -28.11 4.47 -8.84
C THR A 513 -26.61 4.35 -9.02
N PHE A 514 -25.86 4.64 -7.96
CA PHE A 514 -24.50 4.17 -7.82
C PHE A 514 -24.52 2.74 -7.22
N VAL A 515 -24.05 1.76 -8.01
CA VAL A 515 -23.83 0.37 -7.59
C VAL A 515 -22.36 0.16 -7.22
N PHE A 516 -22.09 -0.19 -5.97
CA PHE A 516 -20.76 -0.60 -5.54
C PHE A 516 -20.59 -2.11 -5.72
N VAL A 517 -19.49 -2.57 -6.31
CA VAL A 517 -19.27 -3.98 -6.66
C VAL A 517 -18.11 -4.53 -5.85
N HIS A 518 -18.39 -5.56 -5.04
CA HIS A 518 -17.39 -6.23 -4.22
C HIS A 518 -16.55 -7.19 -5.06
N CYS A 519 -15.28 -6.83 -5.26
CA CYS A 519 -14.41 -7.48 -6.25
C CYS A 519 -14.15 -8.97 -5.99
N TRP A 520 -14.16 -9.40 -4.72
CA TRP A 520 -13.83 -10.77 -4.33
C TRP A 520 -14.96 -11.77 -4.56
N THR A 521 -16.21 -11.29 -4.68
CA THR A 521 -17.38 -12.19 -4.83
C THR A 521 -18.20 -11.93 -6.06
N LYS A 522 -18.02 -10.79 -6.73
CA LYS A 522 -18.80 -10.39 -7.91
C LYS A 522 -17.88 -9.84 -8.98
N ASN A 523 -17.85 -10.51 -10.14
CA ASN A 523 -17.00 -10.16 -11.28
C ASN A 523 -17.78 -9.47 -12.41
N GLN A 524 -17.14 -9.25 -13.56
CA GLN A 524 -17.79 -8.67 -14.74
C GLN A 524 -19.00 -9.48 -15.22
N GLN A 525 -19.00 -10.81 -15.08
CA GLN A 525 -20.18 -11.62 -15.41
C GLN A 525 -21.36 -11.33 -14.46
N SER A 526 -21.12 -11.16 -13.17
CA SER A 526 -22.17 -10.74 -12.22
C SER A 526 -22.75 -9.37 -12.59
N ILE A 527 -21.89 -8.41 -12.97
CA ILE A 527 -22.34 -7.09 -13.43
C ILE A 527 -23.18 -7.22 -14.70
N LYS A 528 -22.71 -7.99 -15.69
CA LYS A 528 -23.45 -8.23 -16.94
C LYS A 528 -24.82 -8.85 -16.70
N THR A 529 -24.93 -9.80 -15.77
CA THR A 529 -26.21 -10.39 -15.36
C THR A 529 -27.17 -9.32 -14.81
N VAL A 530 -26.67 -8.36 -14.02
CA VAL A 530 -27.50 -7.22 -13.57
C VAL A 530 -27.96 -6.40 -14.77
N ILE A 531 -27.03 -6.01 -15.65
CA ILE A 531 -27.31 -5.18 -16.83
C ILE A 531 -28.38 -5.81 -17.73
N ASP A 532 -28.30 -7.12 -17.96
CA ASP A 532 -29.24 -7.86 -18.79
C ASP A 532 -30.66 -7.95 -18.19
N GLY A 533 -30.80 -7.71 -16.89
CA GLY A 533 -32.09 -7.67 -16.20
C GLY A 533 -32.72 -6.28 -16.09
N LEU A 534 -32.06 -5.22 -16.55
CA LEU A 534 -32.55 -3.84 -16.40
C LEU A 534 -33.62 -3.51 -17.45
N ASN A 535 -34.58 -2.65 -17.07
CA ASN A 535 -35.62 -2.15 -17.98
C ASN A 535 -35.04 -1.28 -19.11
N ASP A 536 -35.77 -1.18 -20.23
CA ASP A 536 -35.39 -0.40 -21.43
C ASP A 536 -35.13 1.09 -21.17
N ASN A 537 -35.68 1.66 -20.08
CA ASN A 537 -35.50 3.05 -19.68
C ASN A 537 -34.35 3.25 -18.67
N VAL A 538 -33.48 2.27 -18.49
CA VAL A 538 -32.28 2.38 -17.68
C VAL A 538 -31.06 2.61 -18.57
N ARG A 539 -30.13 3.47 -18.14
CA ARG A 539 -28.89 3.79 -18.85
C ARG A 539 -27.70 3.52 -17.95
N VAL A 540 -26.88 2.54 -18.34
CA VAL A 540 -25.61 2.25 -17.69
C VAL A 540 -24.54 3.14 -18.32
N VAL A 541 -23.88 3.97 -17.52
CA VAL A 541 -22.92 4.99 -17.97
C VAL A 541 -21.59 4.88 -17.22
N PRO A 542 -20.47 5.34 -17.80
CA PRO A 542 -19.20 5.47 -17.09
C PRO A 542 -19.29 6.37 -15.87
N VAL A 543 -18.42 6.15 -14.90
CA VAL A 543 -18.38 6.91 -13.63
C VAL A 543 -18.25 8.41 -13.86
N ASP A 544 -17.40 8.85 -14.79
CA ASP A 544 -17.19 10.27 -15.06
C ASP A 544 -18.41 10.93 -15.72
N GLN A 545 -19.12 10.22 -16.61
CA GLN A 545 -20.40 10.70 -17.14
C GLN A 545 -21.48 10.78 -16.05
N PHE A 546 -21.55 9.76 -15.17
CA PHE A 546 -22.48 9.75 -14.05
C PHE A 546 -22.30 10.98 -13.15
N VAL A 547 -21.04 11.32 -12.83
CA VAL A 547 -20.71 12.53 -12.06
C VAL A 547 -21.16 13.80 -12.77
N GLN A 548 -20.90 13.93 -14.08
CA GLN A 548 -21.29 15.10 -14.84
C GLN A 548 -22.82 15.25 -14.93
N LEU A 549 -23.56 14.16 -15.16
CA LEU A 549 -25.03 14.14 -15.16
C LEU A 549 -25.58 14.58 -13.80
N VAL A 550 -25.12 13.98 -12.71
CA VAL A 550 -25.51 14.39 -11.35
C VAL A 550 -25.25 15.88 -11.13
N LYS A 551 -24.05 16.35 -11.50
CA LYS A 551 -23.65 17.74 -11.30
C LYS A 551 -24.53 18.73 -12.08
N GLN A 552 -24.79 18.49 -13.36
CA GLN A 552 -25.53 19.43 -14.20
C GLN A 552 -27.05 19.41 -13.96
N ASN A 553 -27.59 18.26 -13.54
CA ASN A 553 -29.03 18.12 -13.30
C ASN A 553 -29.44 18.48 -11.86
N LEU A 554 -28.61 18.19 -10.86
CA LEU A 554 -28.97 18.31 -9.44
C LEU A 554 -28.15 19.38 -8.69
N GLY A 555 -27.03 19.84 -9.27
CA GLY A 555 -26.15 20.83 -8.66
C GLY A 555 -26.72 22.26 -8.66
N PRO A 556 -25.99 23.21 -8.04
CA PRO A 556 -26.38 24.62 -8.06
C PRO A 556 -26.45 25.15 -9.51
N LYS A 557 -27.49 25.94 -9.79
CA LYS A 557 -27.77 26.57 -11.09
C LYS A 557 -27.18 27.96 -11.20
#